data_AF-A0A6V8E459-F1
#
_entry.id   AF-A0A6V8E459-F1
#
_cell.length_a   1.000
_cell.length_b   1.000
_cell.length_c   1.000
_cell.angle_alpha   90.00
_cell.angle_beta   90.00
_cell.angle_gamma   90.00
#
_symmetry.space_group_name_H-M   'P 1'
#
loop_
_entity.id
_entity.type
_entity.pdbx_description
1 polymer ?
#
loop_
_entity_poly.entity_id
_entity_poly.type
_entity_poly.pdbx_seq_one_letter_code
_entity_poly.pdbx_strand_id
1 'polypeptide(L)' 'MSLRWSPHEEEFLVEHLELGHDLEWIAAVLDRTMTEAAVKVVELYQDGTVMIMAGRTYDAQIRRNGE' A
#
# COMPACT_ATOMS: atom_id res chain seq x y z
N MET A 1 -10.46 15.96 6.12
CA MET A 1 -9.35 16.86 5.73
C MET A 1 -8.17 15.95 5.45
N SER A 2 -7.70 15.85 4.20
CA SER A 2 -6.48 15.10 3.90
C SER A 2 -5.31 15.94 4.41
N LEU A 3 -4.57 15.42 5.39
CA LEU A 3 -3.24 15.95 5.67
C LEU A 3 -2.41 15.67 4.43
N ARG A 4 -1.74 16.70 3.89
CA ARG A 4 -0.92 16.53 2.69
C ARG A 4 0.15 15.47 2.95
N TRP A 5 0.18 14.46 2.09
CA TRP A 5 1.27 13.51 1.98
C TRP A 5 2.38 14.15 1.14
N SER A 6 3.62 14.02 1.59
CA SER A 6 4.78 14.34 0.79
C SER A 6 5.12 13.18 -0.15
N PRO A 7 5.80 13.43 -1.29
CA PRO A 7 6.20 12.37 -2.20
C PRO A 7 7.00 11.25 -1.51
N HIS A 8 7.87 11.61 -0.54
CA HIS A 8 8.66 10.64 0.20
C HIS A 8 7.81 9.72 1.10
N GLU A 9 6.76 10.26 1.74
CA GLU A 9 5.84 9.43 2.53
C GLU A 9 5.05 8.47 1.64
N GLU A 10 4.68 8.90 0.43
CA GLU A 10 3.97 8.06 -0.54
C GLU A 10 4.88 6.94 -1.06
N GLU A 11 6.11 7.29 -1.47
CA GLU A 11 7.13 6.32 -1.89
C GLU A 11 7.41 5.30 -0.78
N PHE A 12 7.58 5.76 0.46
CA PHE A 12 7.80 4.89 1.60
C PHE A 12 6.63 3.94 1.83
N LEU A 13 5.39 4.44 1.77
CA LEU A 13 4.18 3.63 1.91
C LEU A 13 4.12 2.54 0.83
N VAL A 14 4.34 2.89 -0.43
CA VAL A 14 4.28 1.94 -1.56
C VAL A 14 5.37 0.89 -1.44
N GLU A 15 6.63 1.30 -1.23
CA GLU A 15 7.77 0.38 -1.10
C GLU A 15 7.52 -0.66 0.01
N HIS A 16 7.06 -0.22 1.18
CA HIS A 16 6.88 -1.14 2.31
C HIS A 16 5.64 -2.03 2.17
N LEU A 17 4.60 -1.59 1.46
CA LEU A 17 3.49 -2.45 1.06
C LEU A 17 3.96 -3.55 0.09
N GLU A 18 4.83 -3.24 -0.86
CA GLU A 18 5.41 -4.21 -1.80
C GLU A 18 6.30 -5.24 -1.09
N LEU A 19 7.03 -4.82 -0.06
CA LEU A 19 7.82 -5.69 0.81
C LEU A 19 6.97 -6.54 1.77
N GLY A 20 5.65 -6.32 1.82
CA GLY A 20 4.72 -7.09 2.63
C GLY A 20 4.64 -6.67 4.10
N HIS A 21 5.09 -5.45 4.43
CA HIS A 21 4.91 -4.90 5.77
C HIS A 21 3.43 -4.61 6.06
N ASP A 22 3.04 -4.72 7.32
CA ASP A 22 1.69 -4.38 7.74
C ASP A 22 1.47 -2.87 7.78
N LEU A 23 0.26 -2.45 7.42
CA LEU A 23 -0.07 -1.04 7.29
C LEU A 23 -0.08 -0.29 8.64
N GLU A 24 -0.27 -1.00 9.75
CA GLU A 24 -0.23 -0.42 11.11
C GLU A 24 1.19 0.00 11.48
N TRP A 25 2.18 -0.85 11.17
CA TRP A 25 3.60 -0.57 11.33
C TRP A 25 4.04 0.57 10.42
N ILE A 26 3.64 0.57 9.14
CA ILE A 26 3.99 1.65 8.20
C ILE A 26 3.43 2.99 8.72
N ALA A 27 2.17 3.01 9.16
CA ALA A 27 1.53 4.21 9.71
C ALA A 27 2.29 4.73 10.94
N ALA A 28 2.70 3.83 11.85
CA ALA A 28 3.47 4.19 13.03
C ALA A 28 4.85 4.81 12.68
N VAL A 29 5.54 4.28 11.66
CA VAL A 29 6.84 4.83 11.22
C VAL A 29 6.69 6.22 10.59
N LEU A 30 5.60 6.44 9.84
CA LEU A 30 5.30 7.72 9.20
C LEU A 30 4.70 8.77 10.15
N ASP A 31 4.53 8.44 11.44
CA ASP A 31 3.80 9.28 12.42
C ASP A 31 2.39 9.64 11.92
N ARG A 32 1.73 8.67 11.27
CA ARG A 32 0.37 8.77 10.76
C ARG A 32 -0.57 7.86 11.53
N THR A 33 -1.83 8.23 11.56
CA THR A 33 -2.86 7.31 12.06
C THR A 33 -3.13 6.21 11.04
N MET A 34 -3.57 5.06 11.53
CA MET A 34 -4.00 3.94 10.68
C MET A 34 -5.09 4.35 9.69
N THR A 35 -5.99 5.25 10.09
CA THR A 35 -7.05 5.76 9.21
C THR A 35 -6.50 6.62 8.08
N GLU A 36 -5.51 7.48 8.34
CA GLU A 36 -4.87 8.29 7.30
C GLU A 36 -4.11 7.41 6.30
N ALA A 37 -3.37 6.41 6.79
CA ALA A 37 -2.67 5.46 5.94
C ALA A 37 -3.66 4.64 5.08
N ALA A 38 -4.76 4.17 5.67
CA ALA A 38 -5.80 3.44 4.94
C ALA A 38 -6.48 4.30 3.85
N VAL A 39 -6.80 5.56 4.16
CA VAL A 39 -7.34 6.51 3.17
C VAL A 39 -6.35 6.71 2.04
N LYS A 40 -5.06 6.87 2.34
CA LYS A 40 -4.03 7.04 1.32
C LYS A 40 -3.89 5.82 0.41
N VAL A 41 -3.95 4.61 0.96
CA VAL A 41 -3.96 3.38 0.15
C VAL A 41 -5.17 3.34 -0.80
N VAL A 42 -6.34 3.79 -0.36
CA VAL A 42 -7.52 3.89 -1.23
C VAL A 42 -7.31 4.94 -2.32
N GLU A 43 -6.72 6.10 -2.02
CA GLU A 43 -6.38 7.13 -3.00
C GLU A 43 -5.40 6.59 -4.06
N LEU A 44 -4.31 5.93 -3.64
CA LEU A 44 -3.32 5.30 -4.53
C LEU A 44 -3.91 4.16 -5.36
N TYR A 45 -4.94 3.48 -4.85
CA TYR A 45 -5.66 2.48 -5.63
C TYR A 45 -6.55 3.14 -6.70
N GLN A 46 -7.19 4.26 -6.37
CA GLN A 46 -8.07 4.99 -7.29
C GLN A 46 -7.30 5.67 -8.42
N ASP A 47 -6.06 6.12 -8.18
CA ASP A 47 -5.19 6.69 -9.21
C ASP A 47 -4.42 5.65 -10.04
N GLY A 48 -4.46 4.37 -9.62
CA GLY A 48 -3.83 3.25 -10.30
C GLY A 48 -2.35 3.03 -9.95
N THR A 49 -1.81 3.76 -8.98
CA THR A 49 -0.43 3.58 -8.48
C THR A 49 -0.26 2.23 -7.81
N VAL A 50 -1.27 1.76 -7.06
CA VAL A 50 -1.26 0.44 -6.43
C VAL A 50 -2.45 -0.41 -6.87
N MET A 51 -2.25 -1.72 -6.93
CA MET A 51 -3.32 -2.69 -7.19
C MET A 51 -3.50 -3.62 -6.00
N ILE A 52 -4.71 -3.64 -5.44
CA ILE A 52 -5.07 -4.56 -4.36
C ILE A 52 -5.61 -5.85 -4.99
N MET A 53 -4.96 -6.98 -4.67
CA MET A 53 -5.41 -8.30 -5.10
C MET A 53 -5.77 -9.17 -3.90
N ALA A 54 -6.79 -10.01 -4.05
CA ALA A 54 -7.00 -11.10 -3.12
C ALA A 54 -5.80 -12.04 -3.15
N GLY A 55 -5.31 -12.49 -1.99
CA GLY A 55 -4.13 -13.36 -1.91
C GLY A 55 -4.23 -14.61 -2.79
N ARG A 56 -5.40 -15.23 -2.88
CA ARG A 56 -5.63 -16.39 -3.79
C ARG A 56 -5.42 -16.05 -5.26
N THR A 57 -5.77 -14.83 -5.68
CA THR A 57 -5.56 -14.34 -7.05
C THR A 57 -4.08 -14.08 -7.29
N TYR A 58 -3.39 -13.47 -6.32
CA TYR A 58 -1.94 -13.28 -6.38
C TYR A 58 -1.19 -14.63 -6.47
N ASP A 59 -1.52 -15.59 -5.62
CA ASP A 59 -0.93 -16.93 -5.65
C ASP A 59 -1.16 -17.64 -6.99
N ALA A 60 -2.36 -17.50 -7.55
CA ALA A 60 -2.68 -18.05 -8.86
C ALA A 60 -1.87 -17.38 -9.97
N GLN A 61 -1.64 -16.07 -9.89
CA GLN A 61 -0.84 -15.31 -10.83
C GLN A 61 0.64 -15.71 -10.77
N ILE A 62 1.21 -15.84 -9.57
CA ILE A 62 2.59 -16.31 -9.40
C ILE A 62 2.76 -17.70 -10.01
N ARG A 63 1.84 -18.64 -9.71
CA ARG A 63 1.90 -20.00 -10.28
C ARG A 63 1.89 -20.00 -11.81
N ARG A 64 1.08 -19.15 -12.43
CA ARG A 64 0.97 -19.05 -13.91
C ARG A 64 2.16 -18.37 -14.57
N ASN A 65 2.83 -17.46 -13.87
CA ASN A 65 3.99 -16.73 -14.40
C ASN A 65 5.32 -17.48 -14.16
N GLY A 66 5.33 -18.50 -13.31
CA GLY A 66 6.47 -19.40 -13.07
C GLY A 66 6.48 -20.66 -13.95
N GLU A 67 5.43 -20.87 -14.75
CA GLU A 67 5.39 -21.80 -15.89
C GLU A 67 5.82 -21.09 -17.17
#